data_AF-A0A1D6IAF1-F1
#
_entry.id   AF-A0A1D6IAF1-F1
#
_cell.length_a   1.000
_cell.length_b   1.000
_cell.length_c   1.000
_cell.angle_alpha   90.00
_cell.angle_beta   90.00
_cell.angle_gamma   90.00
#
_symmetry.space_group_name_H-M   'P 1'
#
loop_
_entity.id
_entity.type
_entity.pdbx_description
1 polymer ?
#
loop_
_entity_poly.entity_id
_entity_poly.type
_entity_poly.pdbx_seq_one_letter_code
_entity_poly.pdbx_strand_id
1 'polypeptide(L)' 'MHLTLEFGGGLELLLENSTKVHKVEVTTPKDGQGKVTMKFLLSWVKENLIKERPEMFLKADSEAWGSCPYK' A
#
# COMPACT_ATOMS: atom_id res chain seq x y z
N MET A 1 -6.89 -11.93 5.84
CA MET A 1 -7.27 -10.75 6.65
C MET A 1 -8.06 -9.87 5.71
N HIS A 2 -9.32 -9.62 6.05
CA HIS A 2 -10.21 -8.85 5.21
C HIS A 2 -9.95 -7.37 5.43
N LEU A 3 -9.47 -6.67 4.39
CA LEU A 3 -9.17 -5.24 4.44
C LEU A 3 -9.97 -4.51 3.35
N THR A 4 -10.44 -3.31 3.69
CA THR A 4 -10.98 -2.36 2.73
C THR A 4 -9.97 -1.23 2.58
N LEU A 5 -9.45 -1.05 1.36
CA LEU A 5 -8.50 -0.01 1.01
C LEU A 5 -9.21 1.05 0.18
N GLU A 6 -9.08 2.31 0.57
CA GLU A 6 -9.62 3.46 -0.16
C GLU A 6 -8.47 4.32 -0.69
N PHE A 7 -8.42 4.49 -2.00
CA PHE A 7 -7.46 5.34 -2.70
C PHE A 7 -8.12 6.66 -3.07
N GLY A 8 -7.45 7.77 -2.72
CA GLY A 8 -7.83 9.12 -3.09
C GLY A 8 -6.63 9.92 -3.59
N GLY A 9 -6.85 11.19 -3.92
CA GLY A 9 -5.79 12.10 -4.37
C GLY A 9 -5.19 11.74 -5.74
N GLY A 10 -5.89 10.96 -6.56
CA GLY A 10 -5.42 10.52 -7.88
C GLY A 10 -4.64 9.21 -7.85
N LEU A 11 -4.44 8.60 -6.68
CA LEU A 11 -3.80 7.28 -6.56
C LEU A 11 -4.63 6.17 -7.21
N GLU A 12 -5.95 6.37 -7.34
CA GLU A 12 -6.81 5.44 -8.06
C GLU A 12 -6.36 5.24 -9.51
N LEU A 13 -5.74 6.25 -10.14
CA LEU A 13 -5.25 6.18 -11.52
C LEU A 13 -4.09 5.19 -11.71
N LEU A 14 -3.45 4.76 -10.62
CA LEU A 14 -2.39 3.74 -10.63
C LEU A 14 -2.95 2.30 -10.63
N LEU A 15 -4.25 2.17 -10.46
CA LEU A 15 -4.97 0.90 -10.37
C LEU A 15 -5.61 0.62 -11.73
N GLU A 16 -5.60 -0.65 -12.15
CA GLU A 16 -6.06 -1.09 -13.47
C GLU A 16 -7.46 -0.58 -13.85
N ASN A 17 -8.37 -0.51 -12.87
CA ASN A 17 -9.76 -0.11 -13.08
C ASN A 17 -10.13 1.25 -12.48
N SER A 18 -9.14 2.08 -12.10
CA SER A 18 -9.38 3.37 -11.42
C SER A 18 -10.35 3.29 -10.22
N THR A 19 -10.38 2.14 -9.55
CA THR A 19 -11.34 1.85 -8.50
C THR A 19 -10.88 2.47 -7.20
N LYS A 20 -11.73 3.26 -6.54
CA LYS A 20 -11.35 3.90 -5.27
C LYS A 20 -11.32 2.91 -4.12
N VAL A 21 -12.28 2.00 -4.06
CA VAL A 21 -12.46 1.10 -2.91
C VAL A 21 -12.17 -0.34 -3.31
N HIS A 22 -11.17 -0.95 -2.68
CA HIS A 22 -10.75 -2.32 -2.91
C HIS A 22 -10.96 -3.17 -1.65
N LYS A 23 -11.73 -4.25 -1.77
CA LYS A 23 -11.85 -5.28 -0.73
C LYS A 23 -10.85 -6.38 -1.04
N VAL A 24 -9.87 -6.57 -0.16
CA VAL A 24 -8.75 -7.47 -0.40
C VAL A 24 -8.56 -8.45 0.75
N GLU A 25 -8.19 -9.68 0.37
CA GLU A 25 -7.70 -10.68 1.32
C GLU A 25 -6.19 -10.66 1.39
N VAL A 26 -5.66 -10.08 2.46
CA VAL A 26 -4.23 -10.10 2.73
C VAL A 26 -3.89 -11.34 3.55
N THR A 27 -3.04 -12.20 3.00
CA THR A 27 -2.45 -13.33 3.72
C THR A 27 -1.22 -12.82 4.46
N THR A 28 -1.23 -12.90 5.78
CA THR A 28 -0.07 -12.52 6.60
C THR A 28 1.06 -13.54 6.41
N PRO A 29 2.32 -13.12 6.24
CA PRO A 29 3.44 -14.05 6.20
C PRO A 29 3.48 -14.82 7.53
N LYS A 30 3.62 -16.15 7.44
CA LYS A 30 3.59 -17.06 8.60
C LYS A 30 4.71 -16.77 9.61
N ASP A 31 5.75 -16.07 9.18
CA ASP A 31 6.99 -15.85 9.94
C ASP A 31 6.98 -14.62 10.88
N GLY A 32 5.85 -13.92 11.04
CA GLY A 32 5.80 -12.64 11.76
C GLY A 32 4.60 -12.45 12.69
N GLN A 33 4.52 -13.19 13.79
CA GLN A 33 3.64 -12.95 14.97
C GLN A 33 2.16 -12.57 14.70
N GLY A 34 1.61 -12.83 13.51
CA GLY A 34 0.28 -12.34 13.11
C GLY A 34 0.15 -10.82 12.99
N LYS A 35 1.26 -10.07 13.00
CA LYS A 35 1.23 -8.60 12.93
C LYS A 35 1.45 -8.12 11.51
N VAL A 36 0.41 -7.55 10.91
CA VAL A 36 0.52 -6.78 9.66
C VAL A 36 1.10 -5.41 9.99
N THR A 37 2.29 -5.11 9.46
CA THR A 37 2.86 -3.76 9.53
C THR A 37 2.38 -2.93 8.34
N MET A 38 2.32 -1.60 8.49
CA MET A 38 2.00 -0.70 7.38
C MET A 38 2.99 -0.88 6.21
N LYS A 39 4.28 -1.09 6.50
CA LYS A 39 5.30 -1.38 5.48
C LYS A 39 4.97 -2.63 4.67
N PHE A 40 4.54 -3.70 5.33
CA PHE A 40 4.11 -4.92 4.64
C PHE A 40 2.86 -4.65 3.80
N LEU A 41 1.86 -3.97 4.34
CA LEU A 41 0.63 -3.66 3.61
C LEU A 41 0.90 -2.82 2.36
N LEU A 42 1.72 -1.77 2.48
CA LEU A 42 2.11 -0.92 1.36
C LEU A 42 2.87 -1.72 0.28
N SER A 43 3.78 -2.60 0.69
CA SER A 43 4.49 -3.49 -0.25
C SER A 43 3.52 -4.43 -0.97
N TRP A 44 2.59 -5.03 -0.22
CA TRP A 44 1.55 -5.90 -0.76
C TRP A 44 0.66 -5.16 -1.76
N VAL A 45 0.21 -3.94 -1.43
CA VAL A 45 -0.61 -3.10 -2.32
C VAL A 45 0.15 -2.77 -3.61
N LYS A 46 1.43 -2.39 -3.51
CA LYS A 46 2.28 -2.13 -4.67
C LYS A 46 2.37 -3.32 -5.61
N GLU A 47 2.52 -4.52 -5.07
CA GLU A 47 2.69 -5.75 -5.87
C GLU A 47 1.36 -6.27 -6.43
N ASN A 48 0.28 -6.18 -5.66
CA ASN A 48 -0.99 -6.82 -5.98
C ASN A 48 -1.97 -5.88 -6.69
N LEU A 49 -2.08 -4.63 -6.26
CA LEU A 49 -3.10 -3.69 -6.74
C LEU A 49 -2.55 -2.70 -7.77
N ILE A 50 -1.34 -2.18 -7.57
CA ILE A 50 -0.76 -1.17 -8.45
C ILE A 50 -0.15 -1.85 -9.68
N LYS A 51 -0.84 -1.73 -10.82
CA LYS A 51 -0.36 -2.26 -12.11
C LYS A 51 0.25 -1.16 -12.97
N GLU A 52 -0.27 0.05 -12.85
CA GLU A 52 0.22 1.21 -13.58
C GLU A 52 1.27 1.93 -12.73
N ARG A 53 2.52 1.94 -13.22
CA ARG A 53 3.65 2.68 -12.64
C ARG A 53 3.81 2.46 -11.12
N PRO A 54 4.12 1.23 -10.68
CA PRO A 54 4.30 0.90 -9.26
C PRO A 54 5.40 1.71 -8.57
N GLU A 55 6.35 2.26 -9.32
CA GLU A 55 7.36 3.21 -8.86
C GLU A 55 6.79 4.53 -8.36
N MET A 56 5.62 4.96 -8.86
CA MET A 56 4.96 6.18 -8.40
C MET A 56 4.22 5.97 -7.08
N PHE A 57 3.88 4.72 -6.72
CA PHE A 57 3.17 4.41 -5.49
C PHE A 57 4.07 4.44 -4.25
N LEU A 58 5.28 3.88 -4.35
CA LEU A 58 6.29 3.93 -3.30
C LEU A 58 7.64 4.27 -3.89
N LYS A 59 8.15 5.46 -3.56
CA LYS A 59 9.56 5.80 -3.79
C LYS A 59 10.42 4.85 -2.96
N ALA A 60 11.44 4.28 -3.59
CA ALA A 60 12.36 3.31 -2.97
C ALA A 60 13.08 3.83 -1.71
N ASP A 61 12.97 5.13 -1.43
CA ASP A 61 13.69 5.86 -0.39
C ASP A 61 12.74 6.60 0.57
N SER A 62 11.52 6.09 0.77
CA SER A 62 10.61 6.63 1.78
C SER A 62 10.96 6.15 3.19
N GLU A 63 12.18 6.47 3.66
CA GLU A 63 12.43 6.75 5.10
C GLU A 63 11.79 8.09 5.52
N ALA A 64 11.12 8.80 4.62
CA ALA A 64 10.43 10.06 4.84
C ALA A 64 9.20 9.98 5.78
N TRP A 65 8.73 8.80 6.19
CA TRP A 65 7.69 8.67 7.23
C TRP A 65 8.24 8.66 8.67
N GLY A 66 9.57 8.72 8.83
CA GLY A 66 10.24 8.92 10.12
C GLY A 66 10.89 10.30 10.29
N SER A 67 10.77 11.19 9.28
CA SER A 67 11.40 12.51 9.30
C SER A 67 10.44 13.58 8.78
N CYS A 68 9.31 13.74 9.48
CA CYS A 68 8.60 15.01 9.48
C CYS A 68 9.17 15.81 10.66
N PRO A 69 10.09 16.76 10.46
CA PRO A 69 10.39 17.74 11.48
C PRO A 69 9.17 18.65 11.58
N TYR A 70 8.24 18.31 12.47
CA TYR A 70 7.45 19.35 13.11
C TYR A 70 8.47 20.24 13.85
N LYS A 71 8.86 21.32 13.17
CA LYS A 71 9.15 22.58 13.86
C LYS A 71 7.88 23.05 14.57
#